data_AF-A0AAD9HQK1-F1
#
_entry.id   AF-A0AAD9HQK1-F1
#
_cell.length_a   1.000
_cell.length_b   1.000
_cell.length_c   1.000
_cell.angle_alpha   90.00
_cell.angle_beta   90.00
_cell.angle_gamma   90.00
#
_symmetry.space_group_name_H-M   'P 1'
#
loop_
_entity.id
_entity.type
_entity.pdbx_description
1 polymer ?
#
loop_
_entity_poly.entity_id
_entity_poly.type
_entity_poly.pdbx_seq_one_letter_code
_entity_poly.pdbx_strand_id
1 'polypeptide(L)'
;MQQGNTEALIKADFGQVTPEYSMKWDATEPARGNFSWDNSDYIVNWTQSNNKTLHGHALIWHTALPTWVSDIKNASVLASVMEKHISTLVGRYRGKIRAWDVVNEIFTDNGTLRNNTFFNVMGESYVGVAFRAARAADPAAKLYINDYNLDNKEWVKVSSLVNKVNQWIGQGIPIDGIGSQSHLVPNMSSNVQGALELLATARVSEIAITELDIDSAPPADYAAVVGACLNVTKCVGVTTWGLSDKQSWKNSSKPLLFDDNYNPKPAYYAIVNRLRRK
;
A
#
# COMPACT_ATOMS: atom_id res chain seq x y z
N MET A 1 10.69 3.99 12.39
CA MET A 1 9.96 4.37 13.63
C MET A 1 10.87 5.21 14.48
N GLN A 2 10.48 6.45 14.81
CA GLN A 2 11.22 7.23 15.81
C GLN A 2 10.91 6.65 17.20
N GLN A 3 11.95 6.48 18.03
CA GLN A 3 11.81 5.97 19.39
C GLN A 3 11.08 7.01 20.28
N GLY A 4 10.39 6.56 21.34
CA GLY A 4 9.66 7.44 22.27
C GLY A 4 8.14 7.45 22.03
N ASN A 5 7.51 8.63 22.05
CA ASN A 5 6.05 8.79 22.00
C ASN A 5 5.37 8.09 20.81
N THR A 6 6.03 8.06 19.65
CA THR A 6 5.54 7.35 18.46
C THR A 6 5.35 5.86 18.72
N GLU A 7 6.31 5.21 19.37
CA GLU A 7 6.27 3.77 19.61
C GLU A 7 5.13 3.40 20.59
N ALA A 8 4.98 4.16 21.67
CA ALA A 8 3.93 3.93 22.66
C ALA A 8 2.52 4.03 22.04
N LEU A 9 2.30 5.04 21.19
CA LEU A 9 1.03 5.21 20.48
C LEU A 9 0.76 4.09 19.47
N ILE A 10 1.75 3.67 18.68
CA ILE A 10 1.58 2.54 17.76
C ILE A 10 1.24 1.26 18.53
N LYS A 11 1.87 1.02 19.69
CA LYS A 11 1.54 -0.13 20.55
C LYS A 11 0.10 -0.09 21.07
N ALA A 12 -0.36 1.08 21.49
CA ALA A 12 -1.69 1.25 22.09
C ALA A 12 -2.82 1.21 21.06
N ASP A 13 -2.68 1.94 19.95
CA ASP A 13 -3.81 2.29 19.09
C ASP A 13 -3.82 1.58 17.73
N PHE A 14 -2.72 0.94 17.31
CA PHE A 14 -2.58 0.37 15.97
C PHE A 14 -2.24 -1.12 16.01
N GLY A 15 -2.78 -1.88 15.05
CA GLY A 15 -2.56 -3.34 14.92
C GLY A 15 -1.62 -3.73 13.77
N GLN A 16 -1.25 -2.80 12.91
CA GLN A 16 -0.46 -3.01 11.70
C GLN A 16 0.48 -1.82 11.45
N VAL A 17 1.65 -2.08 10.85
CA VAL A 17 2.62 -1.03 10.45
C VAL A 17 3.03 -1.23 9.00
N THR A 18 3.17 -0.15 8.24
CA THR A 18 3.73 -0.14 6.88
C THR A 18 5.03 0.65 6.88
N PRO A 19 6.16 0.15 6.34
CA PRO A 19 7.37 0.95 6.20
C PRO A 19 7.20 2.03 5.14
N GLU A 20 7.32 3.30 5.53
CA GLU A 20 7.17 4.44 4.63
C GLU A 20 8.19 4.43 3.46
N TYR A 21 9.42 3.96 3.72
CA TYR A 21 10.48 3.96 2.72
C TYR A 21 11.41 2.74 2.73
N SER A 22 11.72 2.17 3.90
CA SER A 22 12.81 1.19 4.04
C SER A 22 12.59 -0.18 3.37
N MET A 23 11.44 -0.38 2.71
CA MET A 23 11.13 -1.55 1.88
C MET A 23 10.95 -1.22 0.39
N LYS A 24 11.23 0.02 -0.03
CA LYS A 24 11.30 0.39 -1.46
C LYS A 24 12.59 -0.16 -2.09
N TRP A 25 12.62 -0.26 -3.43
CA TRP A 25 13.69 -0.97 -4.14
C TRP A 25 15.06 -0.30 -3.90
N ASP A 26 15.16 1.02 -4.04
CA ASP A 26 16.42 1.74 -3.81
C ASP A 26 16.97 1.63 -2.39
N ALA A 27 16.09 1.50 -1.39
CA ALA A 27 16.47 1.29 0.00
C ALA A 27 16.93 -0.15 0.27
N THR A 28 16.33 -1.13 -0.39
CA THR A 28 16.58 -2.56 -0.13
C THR A 28 17.66 -3.16 -1.01
N GLU A 29 17.82 -2.72 -2.26
CA GLU A 29 18.83 -3.20 -3.21
C GLU A 29 19.43 -2.02 -4.02
N PRO A 30 20.19 -1.12 -3.37
CA PRO A 30 20.73 0.08 -4.01
C PRO A 30 21.71 -0.23 -5.16
N ALA A 31 22.39 -1.38 -5.10
CA ALA A 31 23.24 -1.89 -6.17
C ALA A 31 22.90 -3.36 -6.43
N ARG A 32 23.01 -3.80 -7.69
CA ARG A 32 22.59 -5.14 -8.12
C ARG A 32 23.18 -6.25 -7.24
N GLY A 33 22.33 -7.01 -6.57
CA GLY A 33 22.70 -8.10 -5.67
C GLY A 33 23.25 -7.68 -4.31
N ASN A 34 23.40 -6.38 -4.04
CA ASN A 34 23.84 -5.85 -2.76
C ASN A 34 22.65 -5.29 -1.99
N PHE A 35 22.14 -6.07 -1.04
CA PHE A 35 20.96 -5.72 -0.27
C PHE A 35 21.30 -5.06 1.06
N SER A 36 20.50 -4.06 1.45
CA SER A 36 20.53 -3.41 2.75
C SER A 36 19.32 -3.80 3.58
N TRP A 37 19.55 -4.37 4.76
CA TRP A 37 18.50 -4.99 5.57
C TRP A 37 18.21 -4.25 6.87
N ASP A 38 19.16 -3.50 7.42
CA ASP A 38 19.10 -2.99 8.79
C ASP A 38 17.76 -2.29 9.12
N ASN A 39 17.31 -1.39 8.24
CA ASN A 39 16.06 -0.65 8.45
C ASN A 39 14.79 -1.49 8.27
N SER A 40 14.80 -2.47 7.36
CA SER A 40 13.63 -3.34 7.14
C SER A 40 13.57 -4.44 8.20
N ASP A 41 14.71 -5.02 8.58
CA ASP A 41 14.85 -5.95 9.70
C ASP A 41 14.40 -5.33 11.01
N TYR A 42 14.78 -4.07 11.29
CA TYR A 42 14.33 -3.38 12.49
C TYR A 42 12.80 -3.34 12.60
N ILE A 43 12.10 -2.96 11.52
CA ILE A 43 10.64 -2.87 11.53
C ILE A 43 10.01 -4.26 11.65
N VAL A 44 10.51 -5.24 10.89
CA VAL A 44 10.02 -6.62 10.96
C VAL A 44 10.18 -7.19 12.36
N ASN A 45 11.37 -7.06 12.97
CA ASN A 45 11.61 -7.57 14.32
C ASN A 45 10.74 -6.86 15.36
N TRP A 46 10.51 -5.56 15.20
CA TRP A 46 9.64 -4.81 16.07
C TRP A 46 8.18 -5.24 15.96
N THR A 47 7.65 -5.48 14.76
CA THR A 47 6.26 -5.94 14.60
C THR A 47 6.06 -7.32 15.22
N GLN A 48 7.02 -8.23 15.03
CA GLN A 48 7.00 -9.56 15.66
C GLN A 48 7.02 -9.46 17.20
N SER A 49 7.89 -8.62 17.76
CA SER A 49 8.04 -8.46 19.22
C SER A 49 6.83 -7.79 19.88
N ASN A 50 6.02 -7.05 19.12
CA ASN A 50 4.89 -6.28 19.63
C ASN A 50 3.54 -6.79 19.10
N ASN A 51 3.51 -8.00 18.53
CA ASN A 51 2.31 -8.65 17.99
C ASN A 51 1.51 -7.74 17.03
N LYS A 52 2.23 -7.09 16.10
CA LYS A 52 1.65 -6.26 15.05
C LYS A 52 1.82 -6.97 13.71
N THR A 53 0.86 -6.80 12.80
CA THR A 53 1.04 -7.26 11.42
C THR A 53 1.86 -6.25 10.63
N LEU A 54 2.44 -6.68 9.51
CA LEU A 54 3.25 -5.85 8.63
C LEU A 54 2.68 -5.93 7.21
N HIS A 55 2.47 -4.77 6.60
CA HIS A 55 2.17 -4.62 5.17
C HIS A 55 3.45 -4.14 4.49
N GLY A 56 3.99 -4.95 3.59
CA GLY A 56 5.23 -4.64 2.89
C GLY A 56 4.97 -3.71 1.69
N HIS A 57 5.69 -2.61 1.62
CA HIS A 57 5.49 -1.54 0.65
C HIS A 57 6.83 -1.00 0.14
N ALA A 58 7.16 -1.09 -1.14
CA ALA A 58 6.49 -1.86 -2.20
C ALA A 58 7.55 -2.55 -3.05
N LEU A 59 7.21 -3.71 -3.65
CA LEU A 59 8.18 -4.53 -4.38
C LEU A 59 8.57 -3.90 -5.72
N ILE A 60 7.59 -3.38 -6.47
CA ILE A 60 7.79 -2.75 -7.78
C ILE A 60 7.11 -1.39 -7.80
N TRP A 61 7.91 -0.33 -7.89
CA TRP A 61 7.42 1.05 -8.02
C TRP A 61 8.37 1.89 -8.88
N HIS A 62 7.84 2.92 -9.54
CA HIS A 62 8.58 3.68 -10.56
C HIS A 62 9.40 4.85 -10.01
N THR A 63 9.14 5.29 -8.77
CA THR A 63 9.77 6.48 -8.17
C THR A 63 11.03 6.15 -7.38
N ALA A 64 10.96 5.17 -6.47
CA ALA A 64 12.08 4.76 -5.61
C ALA A 64 12.85 3.57 -6.21
N LEU A 65 13.43 3.80 -7.40
CA LEU A 65 14.04 2.78 -8.24
C LEU A 65 15.53 3.08 -8.46
N PRO A 66 16.45 2.12 -8.21
CA PRO A 66 17.86 2.32 -8.53
C PRO A 66 18.09 2.57 -10.02
N THR A 67 19.04 3.46 -10.33
CA THR A 67 19.41 3.77 -11.72
C THR A 67 19.86 2.53 -12.50
N TRP A 68 20.56 1.60 -11.85
CA TRP A 68 21.01 0.35 -12.49
C TRP A 68 19.85 -0.53 -12.98
N VAL A 69 18.66 -0.41 -12.38
CA VAL A 69 17.44 -1.07 -12.87
C VAL A 69 16.83 -0.29 -14.03
N SER A 70 16.73 1.03 -13.91
CA SER A 70 16.15 1.87 -14.97
C SER A 70 16.93 1.84 -16.28
N ASP A 71 18.22 1.52 -16.23
CA ASP A 71 19.09 1.42 -17.41
C ASP A 71 18.91 0.12 -18.18
N ILE A 72 18.24 -0.90 -17.61
CA ILE A 72 18.02 -2.19 -18.26
C ILE A 72 16.95 -2.04 -19.35
N LYS A 73 17.33 -2.26 -20.61
CA LYS A 73 16.41 -2.21 -21.78
C LYS A 73 16.08 -3.58 -22.37
N ASN A 74 16.71 -4.64 -21.87
CA ASN A 74 16.44 -6.00 -22.30
C ASN A 74 15.37 -6.64 -21.40
N ALA A 75 14.27 -7.10 -22.00
CA ALA A 75 13.11 -7.63 -21.27
C ALA A 75 13.42 -8.89 -20.45
N SER A 76 14.23 -9.83 -20.96
CA SER A 76 14.57 -11.04 -20.19
C SER A 76 15.51 -10.75 -19.02
N VAL A 77 16.42 -9.78 -19.20
CA VAL A 77 17.30 -9.31 -18.12
C VAL A 77 16.48 -8.59 -17.04
N LEU A 78 15.55 -7.71 -17.42
CA LEU A 78 14.70 -7.00 -16.46
C LEU A 78 13.79 -7.97 -15.70
N ALA A 79 13.17 -8.94 -16.39
CA ALA A 79 12.39 -9.99 -15.75
C ALA A 79 13.21 -10.76 -14.71
N SER A 80 14.41 -11.20 -15.07
CA SER A 80 15.30 -11.94 -14.15
C SER A 80 15.72 -11.09 -12.94
N VAL A 81 15.94 -9.79 -13.15
CA VAL A 81 16.27 -8.84 -12.07
C VAL A 81 15.09 -8.66 -11.13
N MET A 82 13.88 -8.46 -11.65
CA MET A 82 12.65 -8.36 -10.84
C MET A 82 12.41 -9.63 -10.04
N GLU A 83 12.49 -10.80 -10.67
CA GLU A 83 12.31 -12.10 -10.00
C GLU A 83 13.33 -12.29 -8.88
N LYS A 84 14.60 -11.94 -9.12
CA LYS A 84 15.65 -12.04 -8.11
C LYS A 84 15.43 -11.07 -6.94
N HIS A 85 15.07 -9.83 -7.23
CA HIS A 85 14.75 -8.83 -6.21
C HIS A 85 13.61 -9.30 -5.32
N ILE A 86 12.47 -9.64 -5.94
CA ILE A 86 11.25 -10.07 -5.26
C ILE A 86 11.49 -11.34 -4.45
N SER A 87 12.10 -12.37 -5.05
CA SER A 87 12.34 -13.64 -4.34
C SER A 87 13.29 -13.48 -3.16
N THR A 88 14.27 -12.57 -3.24
CA THR A 88 15.21 -12.31 -2.14
C THR A 88 14.52 -11.54 -1.02
N LEU A 89 13.79 -10.46 -1.33
CA LEU A 89 13.11 -9.61 -0.34
C LEU A 89 11.92 -10.34 0.32
N VAL A 90 11.01 -10.91 -0.48
CA VAL A 90 9.85 -11.66 0.03
C VAL A 90 10.31 -12.93 0.75
N GLY A 91 11.30 -13.65 0.19
CA GLY A 91 11.83 -14.87 0.79
C GLY A 91 12.49 -14.63 2.15
N ARG A 92 13.21 -13.52 2.32
CA ARG A 92 13.80 -13.13 3.62
C ARG A 92 12.74 -12.97 4.71
N TYR A 93 11.60 -12.39 4.36
CA TYR A 93 10.52 -12.07 5.29
C TYR A 93 9.34 -13.04 5.23
N ARG A 94 9.56 -14.23 4.63
CA ARG A 94 8.53 -15.26 4.49
C ARG A 94 7.87 -15.58 5.83
N GLY A 95 6.54 -15.55 5.87
CA GLY A 95 5.72 -15.80 7.05
C GLY A 95 5.66 -14.67 8.07
N LYS A 96 6.37 -13.55 7.83
CA LYS A 96 6.38 -12.37 8.74
C LYS A 96 5.59 -11.19 8.20
N ILE A 97 5.23 -11.22 6.92
CA ILE A 97 4.50 -10.15 6.23
C ILE A 97 3.08 -10.65 5.94
N ARG A 98 2.07 -9.87 6.34
CA ARG A 98 0.66 -10.20 6.07
C ARG A 98 0.36 -10.03 4.58
N ALA A 99 0.73 -8.88 4.03
CA ALA A 99 0.42 -8.48 2.68
C ALA A 99 1.58 -7.70 2.05
N TRP A 100 1.75 -7.81 0.74
CA TRP A 100 2.72 -7.05 -0.05
C TRP A 100 2.01 -6.23 -1.13
N ASP A 101 2.34 -4.95 -1.23
CA ASP A 101 2.14 -4.19 -2.46
C ASP A 101 3.15 -4.68 -3.49
N VAL A 102 2.71 -5.58 -4.37
CA VAL A 102 3.58 -6.20 -5.38
C VAL A 102 3.89 -5.21 -6.49
N VAL A 103 2.89 -4.45 -6.92
CA VAL A 103 3.07 -3.34 -7.86
C VAL A 103 2.32 -2.11 -7.34
N ASN A 104 2.98 -0.95 -7.39
CA ASN A 104 2.43 0.31 -6.92
C ASN A 104 2.30 1.32 -8.07
N GLU A 105 1.16 2.02 -8.15
CA GLU A 105 0.92 3.19 -9.01
C GLU A 105 1.13 2.97 -10.51
N ILE A 106 0.63 1.84 -11.00
CA ILE A 106 0.83 1.44 -12.40
C ILE A 106 -0.20 2.05 -13.35
N PHE A 107 -1.23 2.74 -12.85
CA PHE A 107 -2.22 3.44 -13.66
C PHE A 107 -2.00 4.95 -13.70
N THR A 108 -2.36 5.55 -14.83
CA THR A 108 -2.60 6.99 -14.96
C THR A 108 -4.03 7.32 -14.52
N ASP A 109 -4.31 8.61 -14.28
CA ASP A 109 -5.66 9.05 -13.89
C ASP A 109 -6.70 8.87 -15.02
N ASN A 110 -6.25 8.71 -16.26
CA ASN A 110 -7.10 8.40 -17.41
C ASN A 110 -7.39 6.88 -17.55
N GLY A 111 -6.96 6.07 -16.58
CA GLY A 111 -7.24 4.63 -16.55
C GLY A 111 -6.41 3.79 -17.54
N THR A 112 -5.35 4.36 -18.10
CA THR A 112 -4.34 3.62 -18.89
C THR A 112 -3.17 3.21 -18.02
N LEU A 113 -2.40 2.21 -18.44
CA LEU A 113 -1.14 1.89 -17.77
C LEU A 113 -0.12 3.00 -17.99
N ARG A 114 0.59 3.35 -16.91
CA ARG A 114 1.59 4.40 -16.87
C ARG A 114 2.84 3.96 -17.62
N ASN A 115 3.37 4.85 -18.47
CA ASN A 115 4.72 4.70 -19.00
C ASN A 115 5.74 4.78 -17.86
N ASN A 116 6.48 3.70 -17.66
CA ASN A 116 7.55 3.59 -16.67
C ASN A 116 8.61 2.59 -17.17
N THR A 117 9.73 2.45 -16.46
CA THR A 117 10.81 1.51 -16.81
C THR A 117 10.29 0.12 -17.16
N PHE A 118 9.43 -0.45 -16.31
CA PHE A 118 8.95 -1.83 -16.46
C PHE A 118 8.00 -1.96 -17.66
N PHE A 119 7.02 -1.07 -17.76
CA PHE A 119 6.05 -1.08 -18.85
C PHE A 119 6.71 -0.84 -20.21
N ASN A 120 7.66 0.09 -20.29
CA ASN A 120 8.35 0.42 -21.54
C ASN A 120 9.20 -0.75 -22.07
N VAL A 121 9.71 -1.60 -21.17
CA VAL A 121 10.60 -2.72 -21.54
C VAL A 121 9.83 -4.03 -21.72
N MET A 122 8.79 -4.27 -20.91
CA MET A 122 8.10 -5.56 -20.81
C MET A 122 6.61 -5.50 -21.15
N GLY A 123 6.04 -4.32 -21.43
CA GLY A 123 4.58 -4.14 -21.54
C GLY A 123 3.88 -4.53 -20.25
N GLU A 124 2.69 -5.11 -20.30
CA GLU A 124 1.96 -5.54 -19.09
C GLU A 124 2.57 -6.79 -18.41
N SER A 125 3.50 -7.48 -19.08
CA SER A 125 3.99 -8.78 -18.61
C SER A 125 4.75 -8.72 -17.29
N TYR A 126 5.32 -7.56 -16.93
CA TYR A 126 6.02 -7.38 -15.65
C TYR A 126 5.09 -7.58 -14.44
N VAL A 127 3.79 -7.31 -14.57
CA VAL A 127 2.80 -7.57 -13.51
C VAL A 127 2.76 -9.07 -13.23
N GLY A 128 2.62 -9.89 -14.27
CA GLY A 128 2.61 -11.34 -14.14
C GLY A 128 3.92 -11.91 -13.59
N VAL A 129 5.06 -11.35 -13.98
CA VAL A 129 6.38 -11.72 -13.44
C VAL A 129 6.45 -11.43 -11.94
N ALA A 130 6.08 -10.21 -11.54
CA ALA A 130 6.18 -9.78 -10.15
C ALA A 130 5.29 -10.61 -9.20
N PHE A 131 4.02 -10.78 -9.55
CA PHE A 131 3.07 -11.53 -8.72
C PHE A 131 3.41 -13.01 -8.61
N ARG A 132 3.88 -13.65 -9.70
CA ARG A 132 4.31 -15.06 -9.64
C ARG A 132 5.56 -15.24 -8.80
N ALA A 133 6.54 -14.35 -8.92
CA ALA A 133 7.74 -14.38 -8.09
C ALA A 133 7.40 -14.20 -6.60
N ALA A 134 6.52 -13.24 -6.27
CA ALA A 134 6.08 -13.00 -4.90
C ALA A 134 5.33 -14.20 -4.31
N ARG A 135 4.38 -14.78 -5.07
CA ARG A 135 3.64 -15.98 -4.66
C ARG A 135 4.56 -17.18 -4.43
N ALA A 136 5.55 -17.37 -5.30
CA ALA A 136 6.50 -18.48 -5.18
C ALA A 136 7.39 -18.33 -3.93
N ALA A 137 7.80 -17.09 -3.60
CA ALA A 137 8.65 -16.81 -2.45
C ALA A 137 7.91 -16.92 -1.11
N ASP A 138 6.66 -16.47 -1.03
CA ASP A 138 5.79 -16.66 0.13
C ASP A 138 4.33 -16.95 -0.30
N PRO A 139 3.92 -18.23 -0.29
CA PRO A 139 2.55 -18.60 -0.63
C PRO A 139 1.48 -18.08 0.34
N ALA A 140 1.86 -17.75 1.58
CA ALA A 140 0.92 -17.34 2.63
C ALA A 140 0.63 -15.84 2.63
N ALA A 141 1.55 -15.02 2.12
CA ALA A 141 1.36 -13.58 2.04
C ALA A 141 0.25 -13.20 1.04
N LYS A 142 -0.49 -12.15 1.36
CA LYS A 142 -1.51 -11.58 0.48
C LYS A 142 -0.89 -10.63 -0.53
N LEU A 143 -1.21 -10.79 -1.80
CA LEU A 143 -0.56 -10.04 -2.89
C LEU A 143 -1.49 -8.95 -3.44
N TYR A 144 -1.08 -7.71 -3.25
CA TYR A 144 -1.85 -6.51 -3.58
C TYR A 144 -1.30 -5.78 -4.80
N ILE A 145 -2.22 -5.20 -5.57
CA ILE A 145 -1.96 -4.02 -6.40
C ILE A 145 -2.40 -2.79 -5.61
N ASN A 146 -1.58 -1.75 -5.54
CA ASN A 146 -1.85 -0.52 -4.79
C ASN A 146 -1.80 0.71 -5.71
N ASP A 147 -2.75 1.63 -5.59
CA ASP A 147 -2.78 2.87 -6.39
C ASP A 147 -3.55 3.99 -5.67
N TYR A 148 -3.25 5.24 -6.03
CA TYR A 148 -3.99 6.43 -5.59
C TYR A 148 -5.12 6.79 -6.55
N ASN A 149 -5.93 7.78 -6.19
CA ASN A 149 -7.09 8.23 -6.96
C ASN A 149 -8.06 7.08 -7.28
N LEU A 150 -8.37 6.26 -6.27
CA LEU A 150 -9.34 5.17 -6.38
C LEU A 150 -10.62 5.44 -5.57
N ASP A 151 -10.88 6.71 -5.27
CA ASP A 151 -11.77 7.16 -4.21
C ASP A 151 -13.14 7.64 -4.71
N ASN A 152 -13.37 7.56 -6.02
CA ASN A 152 -14.65 7.87 -6.64
C ASN A 152 -14.97 6.87 -7.77
N LYS A 153 -16.11 6.18 -7.66
CA LYS A 153 -16.54 5.16 -8.63
C LYS A 153 -16.72 5.68 -10.06
N GLU A 154 -16.95 6.98 -10.23
CA GLU A 154 -17.12 7.61 -11.54
C GLU A 154 -15.78 7.88 -12.24
N TRP A 155 -14.65 7.73 -11.54
CA TRP A 155 -13.34 7.89 -12.14
C TRP A 155 -12.98 6.66 -12.99
N VAL A 156 -12.62 6.91 -14.25
CA VAL A 156 -12.23 5.87 -15.21
C VAL A 156 -11.08 5.00 -14.71
N LYS A 157 -10.19 5.56 -13.87
CA LYS A 157 -9.09 4.80 -13.25
C LYS A 157 -9.60 3.61 -12.41
N VAL A 158 -10.69 3.79 -11.66
CA VAL A 158 -11.25 2.74 -10.78
C VAL A 158 -11.80 1.58 -11.62
N SER A 159 -12.62 1.88 -12.62
CA SER A 159 -13.19 0.86 -13.50
C SER A 159 -12.13 0.17 -14.36
N SER A 160 -11.13 0.92 -14.86
CA SER A 160 -9.98 0.35 -15.57
C SER A 160 -9.16 -0.61 -14.71
N LEU A 161 -8.88 -0.24 -13.45
CA LEU A 161 -8.14 -1.11 -12.53
C LEU A 161 -8.90 -2.41 -12.27
N VAL A 162 -10.21 -2.34 -11.98
CA VAL A 162 -11.06 -3.53 -11.78
C VAL A 162 -11.02 -4.44 -13.01
N ASN A 163 -11.19 -3.87 -14.20
CA ASN A 163 -11.18 -4.62 -15.46
C ASN A 163 -9.83 -5.33 -15.69
N LYS A 164 -8.72 -4.63 -15.46
CA LYS A 164 -7.37 -5.19 -15.61
C LYS A 164 -7.06 -6.26 -14.58
N VAL A 165 -7.41 -6.05 -13.31
CA VAL A 165 -7.25 -7.08 -12.27
C VAL A 165 -8.03 -8.34 -12.62
N ASN A 166 -9.29 -8.20 -13.09
CA ASN A 166 -10.10 -9.33 -13.54
C ASN A 166 -9.47 -10.06 -14.73
N GLN A 167 -8.93 -9.31 -15.71
CA GLN A 167 -8.21 -9.86 -16.85
C GLN A 167 -6.98 -10.67 -16.40
N TRP A 168 -6.13 -10.09 -15.54
CA TRP A 168 -4.90 -10.72 -15.05
C TRP A 168 -5.17 -11.96 -14.20
N ILE A 169 -6.18 -11.93 -13.32
CA ILE A 169 -6.63 -13.12 -12.60
C ILE A 169 -7.14 -14.19 -13.58
N GLY A 170 -7.87 -13.81 -14.63
CA GLY A 170 -8.28 -14.71 -15.71
C GLY A 170 -7.13 -15.37 -16.46
N GLN A 171 -5.95 -14.73 -16.48
CA GLN A 171 -4.70 -15.25 -17.04
C GLN A 171 -3.85 -16.04 -16.02
N GLY A 172 -4.38 -16.30 -14.82
CA GLY A 172 -3.69 -17.03 -13.76
C GLY A 172 -2.64 -16.22 -13.00
N ILE A 173 -2.70 -14.89 -13.02
CA ILE A 173 -1.84 -14.03 -12.19
C ILE A 173 -2.41 -14.00 -10.76
N PRO A 174 -1.61 -14.34 -9.72
CA PRO A 174 -2.12 -14.58 -8.37
C PRO A 174 -2.31 -13.28 -7.56
N ILE A 175 -3.31 -12.48 -7.91
CA ILE A 175 -3.67 -11.23 -7.20
C ILE A 175 -4.73 -11.53 -6.14
N ASP A 176 -4.44 -11.24 -4.86
CA ASP A 176 -5.38 -11.47 -3.76
C ASP A 176 -6.20 -10.24 -3.39
N GLY A 177 -5.65 -9.05 -3.64
CA GLY A 177 -6.26 -7.81 -3.18
C GLY A 177 -5.92 -6.54 -3.97
N ILE A 178 -6.73 -5.51 -3.71
CA ILE A 178 -6.54 -4.15 -4.23
C ILE A 178 -6.41 -3.18 -3.04
N GLY A 179 -5.36 -2.36 -3.05
CA GLY A 179 -5.14 -1.27 -2.12
C GLY A 179 -5.55 0.06 -2.74
N SER A 180 -6.39 0.82 -2.03
CA SER A 180 -6.65 2.24 -2.31
C SER A 180 -5.83 3.07 -1.33
N GLN A 181 -4.90 3.89 -1.84
CA GLN A 181 -4.08 4.75 -0.97
C GLN A 181 -4.96 5.72 -0.18
N SER A 182 -5.95 6.33 -0.85
CA SER A 182 -6.88 7.30 -0.25
C SER A 182 -6.17 8.49 0.42
N HIS A 183 -5.29 9.14 -0.34
CA HIS A 183 -4.82 10.50 -0.05
C HIS A 183 -5.90 11.51 -0.47
N LEU A 184 -6.68 12.01 0.49
CA LEU A 184 -7.89 12.79 0.23
C LEU A 184 -7.73 14.28 0.57
N VAL A 185 -8.59 15.08 -0.04
CA VAL A 185 -8.91 16.45 0.39
C VAL A 185 -10.30 16.48 1.04
N PRO A 186 -10.68 17.56 1.77
CA PRO A 186 -11.95 17.61 2.47
C PRO A 186 -13.14 17.41 1.52
N ASN A 187 -14.19 16.75 2.02
CA ASN A 187 -15.44 16.44 1.33
C ASN A 187 -15.35 15.36 0.23
N MET A 188 -14.22 14.69 0.06
CA MET A 188 -14.13 13.52 -0.84
C MET A 188 -14.65 12.22 -0.20
N SER A 189 -14.76 12.18 1.13
CA SER A 189 -15.07 10.98 1.91
C SER A 189 -16.40 10.30 1.52
N SER A 190 -17.38 11.07 1.03
CA SER A 190 -18.69 10.57 0.60
C SER A 190 -18.62 9.66 -0.63
N ASN A 191 -17.58 9.80 -1.47
CA ASN A 191 -17.41 8.98 -2.68
C ASN A 191 -16.75 7.63 -2.39
N VAL A 192 -16.01 7.52 -1.28
CA VAL A 192 -15.16 6.36 -0.97
C VAL A 192 -15.96 5.08 -0.86
N GLN A 193 -17.16 5.09 -0.27
CA GLN A 193 -17.97 3.86 -0.18
C GLN A 193 -18.30 3.29 -1.57
N GLY A 194 -18.80 4.14 -2.48
CA GLY A 194 -19.13 3.68 -3.83
C GLY A 194 -17.90 3.19 -4.60
N ALA A 195 -16.73 3.79 -4.35
CA ALA A 195 -15.49 3.37 -4.97
C ALA A 195 -15.01 2.01 -4.43
N LEU A 196 -15.04 1.80 -3.11
CA LEU A 196 -14.73 0.51 -2.49
C LEU A 196 -15.71 -0.59 -2.93
N GLU A 197 -16.99 -0.29 -3.08
CA GLU A 197 -17.99 -1.22 -3.63
C GLU A 197 -17.63 -1.63 -5.07
N LEU A 198 -17.21 -0.68 -5.92
CA LEU A 198 -16.74 -0.97 -7.28
C LEU A 198 -15.46 -1.82 -7.26
N LEU A 199 -14.46 -1.47 -6.45
CA LEU A 199 -13.24 -2.28 -6.29
C LEU A 199 -13.56 -3.70 -5.82
N ALA A 200 -14.53 -3.86 -4.91
CA ALA A 200 -14.95 -5.16 -4.40
C ALA A 200 -15.59 -6.07 -5.47
N THR A 201 -16.02 -5.53 -6.62
CA THR A 201 -16.51 -6.33 -7.75
C THR A 201 -15.40 -7.09 -8.48
N ALA A 202 -14.13 -6.70 -8.29
CA ALA A 202 -13.00 -7.45 -8.83
C ALA A 202 -12.93 -8.86 -8.22
N ARG A 203 -12.33 -9.79 -8.97
CA ARG A 203 -12.15 -11.21 -8.61
C ARG A 203 -11.12 -11.46 -7.49
N VAL A 204 -10.74 -10.40 -6.77
CA VAL A 204 -9.88 -10.45 -5.59
C VAL A 204 -10.65 -10.90 -4.37
N SER A 205 -9.92 -11.45 -3.39
CA SER A 205 -10.47 -11.92 -2.12
C SER A 205 -10.70 -10.79 -1.10
N GLU A 206 -9.91 -9.72 -1.16
CA GLU A 206 -9.96 -8.61 -0.21
C GLU A 206 -9.57 -7.28 -0.86
N ILE A 207 -9.96 -6.17 -0.24
CA ILE A 207 -9.49 -4.82 -0.55
C ILE A 207 -9.05 -4.14 0.76
N ALA A 208 -8.25 -3.09 0.67
CA ALA A 208 -7.83 -2.32 1.84
C ALA A 208 -7.67 -0.83 1.51
N ILE A 209 -7.83 0.02 2.52
CA ILE A 209 -7.35 1.40 2.46
C ILE A 209 -5.95 1.42 3.06
N THR A 210 -4.94 1.83 2.28
CA THR A 210 -3.53 1.54 2.58
C THR A 210 -2.73 2.74 3.09
N GLU A 211 -3.10 3.97 2.72
CA GLU A 211 -2.29 5.18 2.96
C GLU A 211 -3.14 6.40 3.32
N LEU A 212 -4.20 6.21 4.13
CA LEU A 212 -5.19 7.24 4.41
C LEU A 212 -4.56 8.48 5.05
N ASP A 213 -4.75 9.62 4.40
CA ASP A 213 -4.62 10.95 4.99
C ASP A 213 -5.69 11.86 4.38
N ILE A 214 -6.18 12.83 5.16
CA ILE A 214 -7.23 13.77 4.70
C ILE A 214 -6.81 15.16 5.14
N ASP A 215 -6.58 16.07 4.18
CA ASP A 215 -6.16 17.44 4.49
C ASP A 215 -7.05 18.09 5.55
N SER A 216 -6.43 18.73 6.54
CA SER A 216 -7.05 19.31 7.76
C SER A 216 -7.73 18.33 8.71
N ALA A 217 -7.69 17.03 8.41
CA ALA A 217 -8.30 15.94 9.19
C ALA A 217 -9.74 16.22 9.68
N PRO A 218 -10.72 16.47 8.80
CA PRO A 218 -12.10 16.69 9.22
C PRO A 218 -12.65 15.42 9.90
N PRO A 219 -13.21 15.51 11.13
CA PRO A 219 -13.60 14.33 11.88
C PRO A 219 -14.70 13.50 11.19
N ALA A 220 -15.63 14.17 10.51
CA ALA A 220 -16.69 13.52 9.75
C ALA A 220 -16.14 12.71 8.57
N ASP A 221 -15.12 13.22 7.89
CA ASP A 221 -14.52 12.54 6.72
C ASP A 221 -13.79 11.27 7.14
N TYR A 222 -12.97 11.32 8.20
CA TYR A 222 -12.31 10.14 8.73
C TYR A 222 -13.31 9.07 9.19
N ALA A 223 -14.37 9.46 9.90
CA ALA A 223 -15.42 8.54 10.32
C ALA A 223 -16.20 7.94 9.14
N ALA A 224 -16.42 8.72 8.06
CA ALA A 224 -17.07 8.27 6.85
C ALA A 224 -16.21 7.24 6.08
N VAL A 225 -14.91 7.50 5.92
CA VAL A 225 -13.97 6.57 5.25
C VAL A 225 -13.85 5.25 6.00
N VAL A 226 -13.68 5.28 7.33
CA VAL A 226 -13.68 4.04 8.14
C VAL A 226 -15.04 3.36 8.06
N GLY A 227 -16.13 4.13 8.10
CA GLY A 227 -17.49 3.63 7.91
C GLY A 227 -17.69 2.91 6.57
N ALA A 228 -17.12 3.43 5.49
CA ALA A 228 -17.17 2.86 4.16
C ALA A 228 -16.49 1.49 4.12
N CYS A 229 -15.28 1.37 4.67
CA CYS A 229 -14.60 0.07 4.78
C CYS A 229 -15.42 -0.93 5.61
N LEU A 230 -15.98 -0.50 6.75
CA LEU A 230 -16.82 -1.38 7.58
C LEU A 230 -18.09 -1.90 6.89
N ASN A 231 -18.58 -1.18 5.89
CA ASN A 231 -19.79 -1.52 5.12
C ASN A 231 -19.50 -2.44 3.93
N VAL A 232 -18.24 -2.56 3.49
CA VAL A 232 -17.83 -3.41 2.37
C VAL A 232 -17.15 -4.66 2.91
N THR A 233 -17.81 -5.83 2.80
CA THR A 233 -17.32 -7.10 3.38
C THR A 233 -15.89 -7.49 2.98
N LYS A 234 -15.48 -7.15 1.76
CA LYS A 234 -14.11 -7.42 1.29
C LYS A 234 -13.06 -6.46 1.86
N CYS A 235 -13.45 -5.34 2.46
CA CYS A 235 -12.50 -4.38 3.03
C CYS A 235 -11.98 -4.87 4.37
N VAL A 236 -10.70 -5.20 4.44
CA VAL A 236 -10.10 -5.88 5.60
C VAL A 236 -9.35 -4.95 6.56
N GLY A 237 -9.16 -3.68 6.19
CA GLY A 237 -8.41 -2.74 7.01
C GLY A 237 -8.28 -1.35 6.43
N VAL A 238 -7.89 -0.43 7.31
CA VAL A 238 -7.55 0.97 7.01
C VAL A 238 -6.23 1.29 7.70
N THR A 239 -5.27 1.83 6.95
CA THR A 239 -3.97 2.27 7.46
C THR A 239 -3.78 3.74 7.13
N THR A 240 -3.47 4.56 8.14
CA THR A 240 -3.16 5.98 7.93
C THR A 240 -1.71 6.17 7.52
N TRP A 241 -1.42 7.12 6.62
CA TRP A 241 -0.05 7.35 6.13
C TRP A 241 0.76 8.26 7.07
N GLY A 242 1.06 7.69 8.24
CA GLY A 242 1.76 8.36 9.32
C GLY A 242 0.94 8.38 10.61
N LEU A 243 1.61 8.80 11.69
CA LEU A 243 1.02 8.92 13.02
C LEU A 243 0.61 10.37 13.32
N SER A 244 1.58 11.28 13.28
CA SER A 244 1.43 12.69 13.69
C SER A 244 1.66 13.64 12.52
N ASP A 245 0.90 14.73 12.50
CA ASP A 245 1.04 15.83 11.55
C ASP A 245 2.48 16.32 11.39
N LYS A 246 3.29 16.27 12.46
CA LYS A 246 4.71 16.67 12.46
C LYS A 246 5.55 15.86 11.47
N GLN A 247 5.20 14.60 11.26
CA GLN A 247 5.97 13.64 10.47
C GLN A 247 5.34 13.37 9.09
N SER A 248 4.15 13.90 8.81
CA SER A 248 3.48 13.67 7.55
C SER A 248 4.26 14.26 6.37
N TRP A 249 4.28 13.54 5.25
CA TRP A 249 4.71 14.07 3.95
C TRP A 249 3.88 15.28 3.49
N LYS A 250 2.69 15.47 4.07
CA LYS A 250 1.78 16.61 3.90
C LYS A 250 1.64 17.43 5.18
N ASN A 251 2.72 17.61 5.95
CA ASN A 251 2.67 18.27 7.27
C ASN A 251 2.00 19.66 7.29
N SER A 252 2.01 20.39 6.17
CA SER A 252 1.39 21.72 6.05
C SER A 252 -0.13 21.66 6.07
N SER A 253 -0.73 20.55 5.59
CA SER A 253 -2.18 20.36 5.60
C SER A 253 -2.70 19.73 6.88
N LYS A 254 -1.83 19.34 7.83
CA LYS A 254 -2.21 18.71 9.11
C LYS A 254 -3.20 17.55 8.93
N PRO A 255 -2.86 16.50 8.16
CA PRO A 255 -3.85 15.59 7.64
C PRO A 255 -4.08 14.34 8.50
N LEU A 256 -3.33 14.15 9.59
CA LEU A 256 -3.31 12.90 10.37
C LEU A 256 -4.13 12.97 11.65
N LEU A 257 -4.15 11.85 12.40
CA LEU A 257 -4.96 11.66 13.60
C LEU A 257 -4.37 12.28 14.87
N PHE A 258 -3.07 12.57 14.88
CA PHE A 258 -2.38 13.17 16.02
C PHE A 258 -1.71 14.49 15.63
N ASP A 259 -1.72 15.46 16.54
CA ASP A 259 -1.10 16.77 16.34
C ASP A 259 0.44 16.70 16.44
N ASP A 260 1.12 17.85 16.30
CA ASP A 260 2.59 17.93 16.33
C ASP A 260 3.22 17.52 17.68
N ASN A 261 2.41 17.47 18.75
CA ASN A 261 2.78 17.07 20.09
C ASN A 261 2.33 15.63 20.42
N TYR A 262 1.83 14.90 19.43
CA TYR A 262 1.29 13.54 19.55
C TYR A 262 0.01 13.44 20.41
N ASN A 263 -0.75 14.52 20.54
CA ASN A 263 -2.09 14.44 21.15
C ASN A 263 -3.12 14.02 20.08
N PRO A 264 -4.10 13.17 20.44
CA PRO A 264 -5.16 12.76 19.52
C PRO A 264 -6.03 13.95 19.12
N LYS A 265 -6.24 14.14 17.82
CA LYS A 265 -7.10 15.17 17.23
C LYS A 265 -8.57 14.71 17.23
N PRO A 266 -9.54 15.62 16.99
CA PRO A 266 -10.96 15.25 16.89
C PRO A 266 -11.26 14.11 15.90
N ALA A 267 -10.48 13.97 14.83
CA ALA A 267 -10.60 12.86 13.88
C ALA A 267 -10.35 11.47 14.50
N TYR A 268 -9.37 11.34 15.40
CA TYR A 268 -9.11 10.10 16.14
C TYR A 268 -10.36 9.68 16.93
N TYR A 269 -10.94 10.60 17.69
CA TYR A 269 -12.14 10.32 18.49
C TYR A 269 -13.37 10.01 17.64
N ALA A 270 -13.49 10.60 16.45
CA ALA A 270 -14.57 10.28 15.53
C ALA A 270 -14.50 8.84 15.03
N ILE A 271 -13.29 8.33 14.72
CA ILE A 271 -13.06 6.91 14.40
C ILE A 271 -13.41 6.02 15.59
N VAL A 272 -12.89 6.32 16.79
CA VAL A 272 -13.17 5.54 18.01
C VAL A 272 -14.68 5.43 18.24
N ASN A 273 -15.40 6.54 18.14
CA ASN A 273 -16.85 6.57 18.30
C ASN A 273 -17.57 5.79 17.19
N ARG A 274 -17.08 5.82 15.95
CA ARG A 274 -17.65 5.03 14.85
C ARG A 274 -17.47 3.53 15.08
N LEU A 275 -16.31 3.09 15.58
CA LEU A 275 -16.00 1.68 15.84
C LEU A 275 -16.79 1.11 17.04
N ARG A 276 -17.05 1.93 18.07
CA ARG A 276 -17.83 1.52 19.27
C ARG A 276 -19.33 1.33 19.03
N ARG A 277 -19.85 1.77 17.88
CA ARG A 277 -21.28 1.68 17.52
C ARG A 277 -21.64 0.42 16.72
N LYS A 278 -20.67 -0.48 16.50
CA LYS A 278 -20.92 -1.85 16.04
C LYS A 278 -21.24 -2.74 17.23
#